data_AF-A0A0D5LZE4-F1
#
_entry.id   AF-A0A0D5LZE4-F1
#
_cell.length_a   1.000
_cell.length_b   1.000
_cell.length_c   1.000
_cell.angle_alpha   90.00
_cell.angle_beta   90.00
_cell.angle_gamma   90.00
#
_symmetry.space_group_name_H-M   'P 1'
#
loop_
_entity.id
_entity.type
_entity.pdbx_description
1 polymer ?
#
loop_
_entity_poly.entity_id
_entity_poly.type
_entity_poly.pdbx_seq_one_letter_code
_entity_poly.pdbx_strand_id
1 'polypeptide(L)'
;MNKHKTIGLDLAKRVFQVCVVDTRRPRVQVNKELKRHQVLDFMRRQPACRVFMEACGGSHYWARQLQALGHTVALISPQFVTPFRKGHKTDANDALAIVEAGLRPDMRFVPLKSVEQQDIQSLHRIRERYIHQRTQLINQIHGL
;
A
#
# COMPACT_ATOMS: atom_id res chain seq x y z
N MET A 1 -20.11 18.10 1.78
CA MET A 1 -18.93 17.30 1.37
C MET A 1 -18.01 17.10 2.57
N ASN A 2 -17.95 15.90 3.14
CA ASN A 2 -17.11 15.61 4.31
C ASN A 2 -15.63 15.47 3.89
N LYS A 3 -14.87 16.57 3.99
CA LYS A 3 -13.41 16.66 3.81
C LYS A 3 -12.57 15.85 4.83
N HIS A 4 -13.20 15.03 5.67
CA HIS A 4 -12.60 14.42 6.86
C HIS A 4 -12.64 12.89 6.84
N LYS A 5 -12.79 12.27 5.67
CA LYS A 5 -12.66 10.82 5.55
C LYS A 5 -11.21 10.48 5.19
N THR A 6 -10.68 9.48 5.89
CA THR A 6 -9.41 8.83 5.56
C THR A 6 -9.70 7.35 5.35
N ILE A 7 -9.09 6.77 4.32
CA ILE A 7 -9.25 5.36 3.98
C ILE A 7 -7.92 4.65 4.14
N GLY A 8 -7.91 3.55 4.87
CA GLY A 8 -6.84 2.55 4.85
C GLY A 8 -7.26 1.43 3.93
N LEU A 9 -6.39 1.05 3.01
CA LEU A 9 -6.64 -0.01 2.06
C LEU A 9 -5.49 -1.02 2.15
N ASP A 10 -5.81 -2.20 2.68
CA ASP A 10 -4.91 -3.34 2.67
C ASP A 10 -5.09 -4.13 1.36
N LEU A 11 -3.98 -4.41 0.68
CA LEU A 11 -3.97 -4.91 -0.69
C LEU A 11 -3.62 -6.39 -0.72
N ALA A 12 -4.53 -7.22 -1.20
CA ALA A 12 -4.24 -8.63 -1.51
C ALA A 12 -4.53 -8.98 -2.98
N LYS A 13 -4.28 -10.25 -3.34
CA LYS A 13 -4.38 -10.70 -4.74
C LYS A 13 -5.81 -10.60 -5.28
N ARG A 14 -6.80 -11.00 -4.49
CA ARG A 14 -8.22 -11.13 -4.91
C ARG A 14 -9.19 -10.31 -4.06
N VAL A 15 -8.80 -10.07 -2.83
CA VAL A 15 -9.63 -9.54 -1.76
C VAL A 15 -8.84 -8.43 -1.08
N PHE A 16 -9.51 -7.35 -0.73
CA PHE A 16 -8.94 -6.13 -0.20
C PHE A 16 -9.73 -5.78 1.05
N GLN A 17 -9.05 -5.26 2.06
CA GLN A 17 -9.74 -4.75 3.23
C GLN A 17 -9.77 -3.23 3.17
N VAL A 18 -10.96 -2.66 3.28
CA VAL A 18 -11.18 -1.21 3.33
C VAL A 18 -11.58 -0.79 4.72
N CYS A 19 -10.76 0.07 5.34
CA CYS A 19 -11.07 0.74 6.59
C CYS A 19 -11.32 2.23 6.32
N VAL A 20 -12.52 2.74 6.64
CA VAL A 20 -12.88 4.16 6.52
C VAL A 20 -12.98 4.76 7.91
N VAL A 21 -12.22 5.82 8.16
CA VAL A 21 -12.17 6.53 9.44
C VAL A 21 -12.56 7.99 9.23
N ASP A 22 -13.34 8.53 10.17
CA ASP A 22 -13.60 9.97 10.26
C ASP A 22 -12.47 10.64 11.05
N THR A 23 -11.82 11.66 10.48
CA THR A 23 -10.71 12.35 11.13
C THR A 23 -11.16 13.43 12.10
N ARG A 24 -12.45 13.84 12.11
CA ARG A 24 -12.98 14.74 13.17
C ARG A 24 -13.23 14.00 14.47
N ARG A 25 -13.67 12.76 14.37
CA ARG A 25 -13.88 11.85 15.49
C ARG A 25 -13.27 10.52 15.08
N PRO A 26 -12.03 10.19 15.53
CA PRO A 26 -11.26 9.04 15.06
C PRO A 26 -11.94 7.72 15.42
N ARG A 27 -12.99 7.41 14.66
CA ARG A 27 -13.85 6.25 14.79
C ARG A 27 -13.95 5.61 13.43
N VAL A 28 -13.79 4.30 13.42
CA VAL A 28 -14.02 3.46 12.26
C VAL A 28 -15.50 3.53 11.88
N GLN A 29 -15.78 4.01 10.67
CA GLN A 29 -17.13 4.03 10.10
C GLN A 29 -17.43 2.73 9.36
N VAL A 30 -16.42 2.21 8.65
CA VAL A 30 -16.51 0.97 7.86
C VAL A 30 -15.19 0.24 7.99
N ASN A 31 -15.21 -1.06 8.23
CA ASN A 31 -14.07 -1.94 8.05
C ASN A 31 -14.57 -3.23 7.43
N LYS A 32 -14.37 -3.40 6.11
CA LYS A 32 -14.95 -4.52 5.39
C LYS A 32 -14.09 -5.00 4.24
N GLU A 33 -14.35 -6.24 3.90
CA GLU A 33 -13.77 -6.91 2.75
C GLU A 33 -14.43 -6.43 1.44
N LEU A 34 -13.62 -6.25 0.39
CA LEU A 34 -14.04 -6.02 -0.98
C LEU A 34 -13.28 -6.94 -1.93
N LYS A 35 -13.98 -7.47 -2.94
CA LYS A 35 -13.31 -8.14 -4.06
C LYS A 35 -12.57 -7.11 -4.90
N ARG A 36 -11.45 -7.52 -5.51
CA ARG A 36 -10.58 -6.65 -6.33
C ARG A 36 -11.35 -5.79 -7.35
N HIS A 37 -12.32 -6.37 -8.05
CA HIS A 37 -13.10 -5.64 -9.07
C HIS A 37 -14.03 -4.58 -8.48
N GLN A 38 -14.41 -4.70 -7.20
CA GLN A 38 -15.32 -3.78 -6.52
C GLN A 38 -14.62 -2.55 -5.96
N VAL A 39 -13.28 -2.58 -5.86
CA VAL A 39 -12.50 -1.52 -5.19
C VAL A 39 -12.68 -0.18 -5.90
N LEU A 40 -12.50 -0.13 -7.22
CA LEU A 40 -12.65 1.14 -7.97
C LEU A 40 -14.07 1.70 -7.89
N ASP A 41 -15.09 0.85 -7.96
CA ASP A 41 -16.49 1.27 -7.85
C ASP A 41 -16.82 1.75 -6.43
N PHE A 42 -16.22 1.15 -5.41
CA PHE A 42 -16.33 1.64 -4.03
C PHE A 42 -15.68 3.01 -3.88
N MET A 43 -14.47 3.20 -4.40
CA MET A 43 -13.70 4.44 -4.28
C MET A 43 -14.32 5.59 -5.08
N ARG A 44 -14.86 5.32 -6.27
CA ARG A 44 -15.60 6.32 -7.09
C ARG A 44 -16.81 6.93 -6.39
N ARG A 45 -17.43 6.17 -5.47
CA ARG A 45 -18.55 6.64 -4.64
C ARG A 45 -18.11 7.46 -3.43
N GLN A 46 -16.81 7.52 -3.14
CA GLN A 46 -16.28 8.35 -2.07
C GLN A 46 -15.93 9.73 -2.60
N PRO A 47 -16.14 10.81 -1.82
CA PRO A 47 -15.53 12.10 -2.15
C PRO A 47 -14.00 11.99 -2.14
N ALA A 48 -13.33 12.93 -2.81
CA ALA A 48 -11.87 13.07 -2.75
C ALA A 48 -11.42 13.08 -1.28
N CYS A 49 -10.49 12.18 -0.95
CA CYS A 49 -10.06 11.89 0.41
C CYS A 49 -8.62 11.37 0.44
N ARG A 50 -8.04 11.30 1.63
CA ARG A 50 -6.72 10.70 1.85
C ARG A 50 -6.85 9.18 1.91
N VAL A 51 -5.99 8.49 1.16
CA VAL A 51 -5.92 7.03 1.14
C VAL A 51 -4.52 6.59 1.52
N PHE A 52 -4.42 5.75 2.53
CA PHE A 52 -3.20 5.10 2.96
C PHE A 52 -3.21 3.64 2.50
N MET A 53 -2.09 3.18 1.96
CA MET A 53 -1.88 1.79 1.56
C MET A 53 -0.51 1.33 2.01
N GLU A 54 -0.38 0.05 2.32
CA GLU A 54 0.93 -0.57 2.49
C GLU A 54 1.65 -0.66 1.14
N ALA A 55 2.95 -0.38 1.14
CA ALA A 55 3.81 -0.51 -0.02
C ALA A 55 4.06 -2.00 -0.30
N CYS A 56 3.33 -2.55 -1.28
CA CYS A 56 3.50 -3.91 -1.79
C CYS A 56 3.70 -3.93 -3.32
N GLY A 57 3.88 -5.11 -3.92
CA GLY A 57 4.12 -5.25 -5.37
C GLY A 57 3.05 -4.63 -6.26
N GLY A 58 1.79 -4.59 -5.83
CA GLY A 58 0.68 -3.98 -6.56
C GLY A 58 0.36 -2.53 -6.16
N SER A 59 1.02 -1.99 -5.14
CA SER A 59 0.64 -0.71 -4.52
C SER A 59 0.74 0.49 -5.47
N HIS A 60 1.80 0.58 -6.28
CA HIS A 60 1.98 1.67 -7.22
C HIS A 60 0.89 1.72 -8.30
N TYR A 61 0.47 0.57 -8.82
CA TYR A 61 -0.66 0.49 -9.76
C TYR A 61 -1.95 1.04 -9.13
N TRP A 62 -2.30 0.54 -7.94
CA TRP A 62 -3.49 0.99 -7.24
C TRP A 62 -3.43 2.47 -6.89
N ALA A 63 -2.27 2.96 -6.48
CA ALA A 63 -2.10 4.35 -6.12
C ALA A 63 -2.38 5.27 -7.31
N ARG A 64 -1.87 4.94 -8.51
CA ARG A 64 -2.17 5.67 -9.75
C ARG A 64 -3.66 5.63 -10.10
N GLN A 65 -4.31 4.47 -9.98
CA GLN A 65 -5.75 4.33 -10.23
C GLN A 65 -6.60 5.20 -9.28
N LEU A 66 -6.24 5.23 -7.99
CA LEU A 66 -6.96 6.03 -7.00
C LEU A 66 -6.67 7.54 -7.14
N GLN A 67 -5.44 7.92 -7.54
CA GLN A 67 -5.13 9.31 -7.89
C GLN A 67 -5.93 9.78 -9.10
N ALA A 68 -6.14 8.94 -10.11
CA ALA A 68 -6.97 9.26 -11.27
C ALA A 68 -8.46 9.49 -10.90
N LEU A 69 -8.92 8.93 -9.77
CA LEU A 69 -10.24 9.20 -9.20
C LEU A 69 -10.28 10.46 -8.32
N GLY A 70 -9.16 11.19 -8.19
CA GLY A 70 -9.06 12.43 -7.40
C GLY A 70 -8.69 12.24 -5.93
N HIS A 71 -8.30 11.04 -5.51
CA HIS A 71 -7.85 10.81 -4.13
C HIS A 71 -6.38 11.19 -3.93
N THR A 72 -6.05 11.66 -2.73
CA THR A 72 -4.65 11.84 -2.33
C THR A 72 -4.14 10.55 -1.71
N VAL A 73 -3.20 9.88 -2.36
CA VAL A 73 -2.73 8.56 -1.95
C VAL A 73 -1.33 8.64 -1.37
N ALA A 74 -1.07 7.95 -0.26
CA ALA A 74 0.26 7.82 0.31
C ALA A 74 0.56 6.35 0.66
N LEU A 75 1.77 5.91 0.33
CA LEU A 75 2.23 4.53 0.54
C LEU A 75 3.08 4.46 1.81
N ILE A 76 2.83 3.47 2.66
CA ILE A 76 3.53 3.29 3.94
C ILE A 76 4.38 2.02 3.86
N SER A 77 5.63 2.07 4.34
CA SER A 77 6.45 0.87 4.47
C SER A 77 5.79 -0.14 5.42
N PRO A 78 5.76 -1.45 5.10
CA PRO A 78 5.27 -2.51 6.00
C PRO A 78 5.84 -2.42 7.43
N GLN A 79 7.11 -2.01 7.54
CA GLN A 79 7.83 -1.87 8.79
C GLN A 79 7.21 -0.78 9.70
N PHE A 80 6.62 0.26 9.11
CA PHE A 80 5.96 1.33 9.86
C PHE A 80 4.50 1.02 10.16
N VAL A 81 3.87 0.08 9.47
CA VAL A 81 2.49 -0.36 9.75
C VAL A 81 2.45 -1.34 10.93
N THR A 82 3.41 -2.26 10.97
CA THR A 82 3.46 -3.37 11.95
C THR A 82 3.30 -2.94 13.42
N PRO A 83 3.94 -1.86 13.91
CA PRO A 83 3.80 -1.40 15.30
C PRO A 83 2.39 -0.89 15.67
N PHE A 84 1.56 -0.52 14.69
CA PHE A 84 0.21 0.01 14.91
C PHE A 84 -0.87 -1.08 14.88
N ARG A 85 -0.52 -2.34 14.57
CA ARG A 85 -1.48 -3.43 14.57
C ARG A 85 -1.89 -3.79 15.99
N LYS A 86 -3.19 -3.74 16.25
CA LYS A 86 -3.78 -4.15 17.52
C LYS A 86 -4.30 -5.59 17.40
N GLY A 87 -3.78 -6.48 18.23
CA GLY A 87 -4.18 -7.89 18.25
C GLY A 87 -3.52 -8.74 17.15
N HIS A 88 -4.15 -9.88 16.84
CA HIS A 88 -3.64 -10.83 15.86
C HIS A 88 -3.66 -10.27 14.44
N LYS A 89 -2.82 -10.87 13.58
CA LYS A 89 -2.76 -10.54 12.16
C LYS A 89 -4.05 -10.95 11.46
N THR A 90 -4.80 -9.95 11.00
CA THR A 90 -6.00 -10.08 10.17
C THR A 90 -6.04 -8.87 9.24
N ASP A 91 -6.61 -9.04 8.05
CA ASP A 91 -6.70 -7.95 7.06
C ASP A 91 -7.47 -6.74 7.64
N ALA A 92 -8.49 -6.99 8.48
CA ALA A 92 -9.23 -5.96 9.22
C ALA A 92 -8.34 -5.12 10.16
N ASN A 93 -7.46 -5.78 10.91
CA ASN A 93 -6.53 -5.11 11.82
C ASN A 93 -5.38 -4.43 11.06
N ASP A 94 -4.90 -5.05 9.98
CA ASP A 94 -3.86 -4.48 9.11
C ASP A 94 -4.38 -3.19 8.43
N ALA A 95 -5.60 -3.18 7.87
CA ALA A 95 -6.20 -1.97 7.29
C ALA A 95 -6.38 -0.83 8.30
N LEU A 96 -6.70 -1.15 9.55
CA LEU A 96 -6.80 -0.17 10.63
C LEU A 96 -5.41 0.38 11.02
N ALA A 97 -4.42 -0.51 11.12
CA ALA A 97 -3.04 -0.13 11.40
C ALA A 97 -2.47 0.80 10.32
N ILE A 98 -2.78 0.56 9.05
CA ILE A 98 -2.41 1.43 7.92
C ILE A 98 -2.95 2.86 8.13
N VAL A 99 -4.21 3.00 8.55
CA VAL A 99 -4.78 4.33 8.86
C VAL A 99 -4.07 4.98 10.03
N GLU A 100 -3.89 4.25 11.14
CA GLU A 100 -3.26 4.79 12.35
C GLU A 100 -1.82 5.24 12.10
N ALA A 101 -1.06 4.45 11.32
CA ALA A 101 0.29 4.79 10.89
C ALA A 101 0.28 6.04 10.01
N GLY A 102 -0.57 6.08 8.98
CA GLY A 102 -0.63 7.18 8.02
C GLY A 102 -1.07 8.52 8.61
N LEU A 103 -1.83 8.49 9.71
CA LEU A 103 -2.25 9.70 10.43
C LEU A 103 -1.15 10.30 11.32
N ARG A 104 -0.01 9.61 11.53
CA ARG A 104 1.08 10.17 12.34
C ARG A 104 1.70 11.39 11.65
N PRO A 105 1.91 12.52 12.36
CA PRO A 105 2.44 13.75 11.76
C PRO A 105 3.78 13.57 11.05
N ASP A 106 4.70 12.80 11.64
CA ASP A 106 6.06 12.61 11.14
C ASP A 106 6.23 11.34 10.29
N MET A 107 5.13 10.81 9.75
CA MET A 107 5.17 9.58 8.95
C MET A 107 5.94 9.78 7.65
N ARG A 108 6.87 8.86 7.36
CA ARG A 108 7.61 8.81 6.10
C ARG A 108 6.91 7.91 5.10
N PHE A 109 6.53 8.48 3.97
CA PHE A 109 5.84 7.76 2.91
C PHE A 109 6.81 7.31 1.81
N VAL A 110 6.51 6.16 1.20
CA VAL A 110 7.21 5.67 0.02
C VAL A 110 6.78 6.50 -1.19
N PRO A 111 7.71 7.10 -1.96
CA PRO A 111 7.37 7.86 -3.15
C PRO A 111 6.61 7.00 -4.18
N LEU A 112 5.56 7.60 -4.76
CA LEU A 112 4.77 6.94 -5.78
C LEU A 112 5.54 6.85 -7.11
N LYS A 113 5.58 5.62 -7.62
CA LYS A 113 6.03 5.17 -8.94
C LYS A 113 5.23 5.73 -10.12
N SER A 114 5.80 6.50 -11.06
CA SER A 114 5.27 6.48 -12.44
C SER A 114 5.44 5.07 -13.05
N VAL A 115 4.81 4.80 -14.19
CA VAL A 115 4.99 3.51 -14.88
C VAL A 115 6.44 3.36 -15.34
N GLU A 116 6.97 4.41 -15.96
CA GLU A 116 8.33 4.49 -16.49
C GLU A 116 9.37 4.34 -15.38
N GLN A 117 9.16 5.00 -14.23
CA GLN A 117 10.01 4.84 -13.05
C GLN A 117 9.98 3.40 -12.48
N GLN A 118 8.82 2.74 -12.53
CA GLN A 118 8.65 1.36 -12.10
C GLN A 118 9.31 0.38 -13.07
N ASP A 119 9.29 0.67 -14.37
CA ASP A 119 9.96 -0.12 -15.41
C ASP A 119 11.49 -0.04 -15.27
N ILE A 120 12.04 1.16 -15.11
CA ILE A 120 13.46 1.38 -14.85
C ILE A 120 13.90 0.62 -13.58
N GLN A 121 13.13 0.75 -12.49
CA GLN A 121 13.41 0.01 -11.26
C GLN A 121 13.41 -1.52 -11.48
N SER A 122 12.51 -2.02 -12.32
CA SER A 122 12.43 -3.45 -12.64
C SER A 122 13.67 -3.92 -13.39
N LEU A 123 14.17 -3.15 -14.35
CA LEU A 123 15.43 -3.43 -15.06
C LEU A 123 16.63 -3.48 -14.10
N HIS A 124 16.75 -2.51 -13.19
CA HIS A 124 17.79 -2.52 -12.17
C HIS A 124 17.75 -3.78 -11.30
N ARG A 125 16.56 -4.18 -10.83
CA ARG A 125 16.39 -5.40 -10.03
C ARG A 125 16.67 -6.68 -10.79
N ILE A 126 16.37 -6.73 -12.09
CA ILE A 126 16.71 -7.87 -12.95
C ILE A 126 18.24 -7.96 -13.08
N ARG A 127 18.91 -6.85 -13.40
CA ARG A 127 20.37 -6.79 -13.51
C ARG A 127 21.06 -7.21 -12.21
N GLU A 128 20.63 -6.67 -11.08
CA GLU A 128 21.17 -7.00 -9.76
C GLU A 128 21.08 -8.50 -9.45
N ARG A 129 19.92 -9.12 -9.74
CA ARG A 129 19.74 -10.57 -9.59
C ARG A 129 20.69 -11.37 -10.47
N TYR A 130 20.86 -10.99 -11.74
CA TYR A 130 21.83 -11.66 -12.63
C TYR A 130 23.27 -11.53 -12.13
N ILE A 131 23.65 -10.35 -11.62
CA ILE A 131 24.99 -10.15 -11.04
C ILE A 131 25.18 -11.08 -9.84
N HIS A 132 24.21 -11.15 -8.93
CA HIS A 132 24.28 -12.01 -7.77
C HIS A 132 24.38 -13.49 -8.15
N GLN A 133 23.54 -13.96 -9.09
CA GLN A 133 23.56 -15.34 -9.59
C GLN A 133 24.90 -15.69 -10.26
N ARG A 134 25.45 -14.78 -11.08
CA ARG A 134 26.76 -14.97 -11.71
C ARG A 134 27.85 -15.13 -10.64
N THR A 135 27.88 -14.25 -9.65
CA THR A 135 28.87 -14.30 -8.56
C THR A 135 28.73 -15.58 -7.73
N GLN A 136 27.49 -16.00 -7.42
CA GLN A 136 27.22 -17.25 -6.72
C GLN A 136 27.76 -18.46 -7.49
N LEU A 137 27.54 -18.52 -8.81
CA LEU A 137 28.03 -19.61 -9.65
C LEU A 137 29.57 -19.65 -9.72
N ILE A 138 30.22 -18.50 -9.86
CA ILE A 138 31.70 -18.42 -9.85
C ILE A 138 32.25 -18.97 -8.53
N ASN A 139 31.70 -18.52 -7.40
CA ASN A 139 32.14 -18.98 -6.09
C ASN A 139 31.92 -20.48 -5.90
N GLN A 140 30.83 -21.03 -6.44
CA GLN A 140 30.58 -22.46 -6.42
C GLN A 140 31.63 -23.24 -7.23
N ILE A 141 32.01 -22.76 -8.42
CA ILE A 141 33.06 -23.40 -9.24
C ILE A 141 34.40 -23.38 -8.53
N HIS A 142 34.78 -22.27 -7.89
CA HIS A 142 36.05 -22.18 -7.14
C HIS A 142 36.10 -23.09 -5.89
N GLY A 143 34.95 -23.51 -5.37
CA GLY A 143 34.85 -24.37 -4.19
C GLY A 143 34.77 -25.86 -4.49
N LEU A 144 34.69 -26.25 -5.77
CA LEU A 144 34.80 -27.63 -6.24
C LEU A 144 36.26 -27.97 -6.54
#